data_AF-A0A1F4KH73-F1
#
_entry.id   AF-A0A1F4KH73-F1
#
_cell.length_a   1.000
_cell.length_b   1.000
_cell.length_c   1.000
_cell.angle_alpha   90.00
_cell.angle_beta   90.00
_cell.angle_gamma   90.00
#
_symmetry.space_group_name_H-M   'P 1'
#
loop_
_entity.id
_entity.type
_entity.pdbx_description
1 polymer ?
#
loop_
_entity_poly.entity_id
_entity_poly.type
_entity_poly.pdbx_seq_one_letter_code
_entity_poly.pdbx_strand_id
1 'polypeptide(L)'
;MTTPTDLSRRTFLASASRVAVAGGLVATTSACKESSMDDRRLVFTSLNDALRELDRLTKAKTLKSAAAWTLPQTLDHCAQSIEFSLTGFPSPKSPIFQNTVGAAAFKVFSWRGKMSHDLAEPIPGAPALDAGTNSVAAVARLQRAIREFQGTTVPLRPHFAYGDLSKPEYEQAHAMHLANHFSAFEVQLST
;
A
#
# COMPACT_ATOMS: atom_id res chain seq x y z
N MET A 1 -57.62 -22.88 17.00
CA MET A 1 -57.00 -24.17 16.66
C MET A 1 -56.16 -23.95 15.41
N THR A 2 -54.91 -24.43 15.45
CA THR A 2 -53.96 -24.64 14.33
C THR A 2 -53.44 -23.42 13.51
N THR A 3 -52.26 -22.93 13.87
CA THR A 3 -51.15 -22.68 12.91
C THR A 3 -50.67 -24.04 12.33
N PRO A 4 -50.08 -24.16 11.11
CA PRO A 4 -48.77 -23.54 10.80
C PRO A 4 -48.40 -23.27 9.32
N THR A 5 -47.26 -22.58 9.14
CA THR A 5 -46.21 -22.71 8.06
C THR A 5 -46.63 -22.50 6.60
N ASP A 6 -45.86 -21.84 5.72
CA ASP A 6 -44.46 -22.11 5.39
C ASP A 6 -43.89 -20.99 4.49
N LEU A 7 -42.60 -20.68 4.67
CA LEU A 7 -41.83 -19.76 3.83
C LEU A 7 -41.29 -20.54 2.62
N SER A 8 -41.60 -20.11 1.39
CA SER A 8 -40.92 -20.64 0.20
C SER A 8 -40.27 -19.56 -0.65
N ARG A 9 -38.93 -19.71 -0.73
CA ARG A 9 -37.95 -18.93 -1.49
C ARG A 9 -38.32 -18.88 -2.96
N ARG A 10 -38.43 -17.67 -3.52
CA ARG A 10 -38.61 -17.48 -4.96
C ARG A 10 -37.27 -17.65 -5.67
N THR A 11 -37.20 -18.77 -6.38
CA THR A 11 -36.20 -19.22 -7.34
C THR A 11 -35.92 -18.17 -8.42
N PHE A 12 -34.65 -17.80 -8.59
CA PHE A 12 -34.20 -16.96 -9.70
C PHE A 12 -34.06 -17.87 -10.95
N LEU A 13 -34.91 -17.67 -11.95
CA LEU A 13 -34.84 -18.38 -13.22
C LEU A 13 -33.67 -17.82 -14.04
N ALA A 14 -32.63 -18.64 -14.22
CA ALA A 14 -31.59 -18.41 -15.22
C ALA A 14 -32.11 -18.87 -16.59
N SER A 15 -32.50 -17.93 -17.43
CA SER A 15 -32.81 -18.19 -18.84
C SER A 15 -31.51 -18.31 -19.63
N ALA A 16 -31.11 -19.54 -19.94
CA ALA A 16 -30.01 -19.83 -20.85
C ALA A 16 -30.49 -19.85 -22.30
N SER A 17 -30.26 -18.77 -23.04
CA SER A 17 -30.42 -18.76 -24.49
C SER A 17 -29.15 -19.34 -25.14
N ARG A 18 -29.26 -20.56 -25.66
CA ARG A 18 -28.22 -21.20 -26.47
C ARG A 18 -28.28 -20.64 -27.89
N VAL A 19 -27.27 -19.89 -28.30
CA VAL A 19 -26.98 -19.63 -29.71
C VAL A 19 -25.70 -20.39 -30.04
N ALA A 20 -25.83 -21.38 -30.93
CA ALA A 20 -24.71 -22.12 -31.48
C ALA A 20 -24.15 -21.34 -32.67
N VAL A 21 -22.92 -20.84 -32.54
CA VAL A 21 -22.11 -20.39 -33.67
C VAL A 21 -20.91 -21.31 -33.78
N ALA A 22 -20.89 -22.09 -34.86
CA ALA A 22 -19.71 -22.80 -35.33
C ALA A 22 -18.68 -21.75 -35.80
N GLY A 23 -17.54 -21.70 -35.12
CA GLY A 23 -16.43 -20.83 -35.49
C GLY A 23 -15.26 -21.11 -34.56
N GLY A 24 -14.28 -21.86 -35.06
CA GLY A 24 -13.04 -22.16 -34.35
C GLY A 24 -12.30 -20.86 -34.02
N LEU A 25 -12.29 -20.50 -32.74
CA LEU A 25 -11.35 -19.57 -32.15
C LEU A 25 -10.71 -20.30 -30.98
N VAL A 26 -9.45 -20.69 -31.16
CA VAL A 26 -8.59 -21.10 -30.06
C VAL A 26 -8.52 -19.89 -29.13
N ALA A 27 -9.33 -19.93 -28.07
CA ALA A 27 -9.20 -19.00 -26.97
C ALA A 27 -7.84 -19.29 -26.33
N THR A 28 -6.82 -18.54 -26.76
CA THR A 28 -5.60 -18.41 -25.98
C THR A 28 -6.03 -17.75 -24.70
N THR A 29 -6.26 -18.57 -23.67
CA THR A 29 -6.27 -18.10 -22.30
C THR A 29 -4.89 -17.50 -22.09
N SER A 30 -4.78 -16.19 -22.34
CA SER A 30 -3.72 -15.39 -21.77
C SER A 30 -3.95 -15.51 -20.28
N ALA A 31 -3.36 -16.55 -19.70
CA ALA A 31 -3.14 -16.64 -18.28
C ALA A 31 -2.46 -15.33 -17.95
N CYS A 32 -3.19 -14.43 -17.28
CA CYS A 32 -2.56 -13.36 -16.53
C CYS A 32 -1.55 -14.09 -15.67
N LYS A 33 -0.29 -14.05 -16.09
CA LYS A 33 0.83 -14.55 -15.32
C LYS A 33 0.98 -13.51 -14.24
N GLU A 34 0.08 -13.61 -13.25
CA GLU A 34 0.22 -12.94 -11.98
C GLU A 34 1.61 -13.36 -11.52
N SER A 35 2.50 -12.38 -11.48
CA SER A 35 3.84 -12.54 -10.96
C SER A 35 3.67 -12.92 -9.49
N SER A 36 3.47 -14.22 -9.22
CA SER A 36 3.47 -14.79 -7.89
C SER A 36 4.91 -14.90 -7.41
N MET A 37 5.58 -13.75 -7.34
CA MET A 37 6.54 -13.57 -6.27
C MET A 37 5.71 -13.17 -5.06
N ASP A 38 5.90 -13.93 -3.99
CA ASP A 38 5.12 -13.93 -2.75
C ASP A 38 5.04 -12.50 -2.16
N ASP A 39 4.03 -11.70 -2.55
CA ASP A 39 3.66 -10.49 -1.81
C ASP A 39 3.31 -10.97 -0.40
N ARG A 40 4.15 -10.64 0.58
CA ARG A 40 4.00 -11.12 1.96
C ARG A 40 2.74 -10.58 2.63
N ARG A 41 2.05 -9.63 1.98
CA ARG A 41 0.80 -9.01 2.43
C ARG A 41 0.87 -8.56 3.89
N LEU A 42 1.97 -7.93 4.26
CA LEU A 42 2.19 -7.41 5.60
C LEU A 42 1.08 -6.42 5.98
N VAL A 43 0.78 -6.39 7.27
CA VAL A 43 -0.14 -5.45 7.90
C VAL A 43 0.57 -4.87 9.10
N PHE A 44 0.81 -3.56 9.07
CA PHE A 44 1.38 -2.83 10.19
C PHE A 44 0.30 -1.98 10.84
N THR A 45 0.22 -2.08 12.16
CA THR A 45 -0.70 -1.30 13.00
C THR A 45 -0.04 -0.02 13.52
N SER A 46 1.28 0.08 13.45
CA SER A 46 2.07 1.23 13.91
C SER A 46 3.39 1.36 13.15
N LEU A 47 4.04 2.52 13.25
CA LEU A 47 5.39 2.71 12.74
C LEU A 47 6.44 1.85 13.47
N ASN A 48 6.15 1.39 14.69
CA ASN A 48 7.02 0.44 15.40
C ASN A 48 7.03 -0.94 14.74
N ASP A 49 5.93 -1.37 14.13
CA ASP A 49 5.90 -2.62 13.34
C ASP A 49 6.82 -2.50 12.12
N ALA A 50 6.77 -1.34 11.46
CA ALA A 50 7.64 -1.06 10.33
C ALA A 50 9.12 -1.00 10.72
N LEU A 51 9.47 -0.42 11.88
CA LEU A 51 10.85 -0.42 12.38
C LEU A 51 11.37 -1.84 12.67
N ARG A 52 10.52 -2.73 13.19
CA ARG A 52 10.89 -4.13 13.43
C ARG A 52 11.14 -4.87 12.11
N GLU A 53 10.29 -4.66 11.11
CA GLU A 53 10.50 -5.26 9.79
C GLU A 53 11.72 -4.67 9.07
N LEU A 54 11.96 -3.36 9.20
CA LEU A 54 13.17 -2.71 8.68
C LEU A 54 14.44 -3.36 9.24
N ASP A 55 14.48 -3.60 10.56
CA ASP A 55 15.58 -4.30 11.21
C ASP A 55 15.77 -5.73 10.65
N ARG A 56 14.67 -6.47 10.46
CA ARG A 56 14.70 -7.81 9.83
C ARG A 56 15.28 -7.77 8.42
N LEU A 57 14.81 -6.86 7.58
CA LEU A 57 15.24 -6.74 6.18
C LEU A 57 16.71 -6.32 6.07
N THR A 58 17.18 -5.43 6.94
CA THR A 58 18.55 -4.88 6.88
C THR A 58 19.61 -5.82 7.46
N LYS A 59 19.23 -6.74 8.35
CA LYS A 59 20.10 -7.80 8.87
C LYS A 59 20.20 -9.01 7.93
N ALA A 60 19.37 -9.07 6.90
CA ALA A 60 19.37 -10.17 5.96
C ALA A 60 20.67 -10.20 5.14
N LYS A 61 21.28 -11.38 5.04
CA LYS A 61 22.43 -11.58 4.13
C LYS A 61 21.99 -11.51 2.66
N THR A 62 20.78 -12.02 2.38
CA THR A 62 20.22 -12.09 1.04
C THR A 62 18.75 -11.72 1.09
N LEU A 63 18.35 -10.82 0.19
CA LEU A 63 16.97 -10.42 -0.03
C LEU A 63 16.51 -10.85 -1.41
N LYS A 64 15.35 -11.49 -1.47
CA LYS A 64 14.55 -11.60 -2.69
C LYS A 64 13.64 -10.38 -2.77
N SER A 65 13.49 -9.81 -3.94
CA SER A 65 12.59 -8.69 -4.16
C SER A 65 11.84 -8.85 -5.48
N ALA A 66 10.56 -8.48 -5.46
CA ALA A 66 9.74 -8.26 -6.63
C ALA A 66 9.52 -6.77 -6.92
N ALA A 67 10.11 -5.88 -6.11
CA ALA A 67 9.97 -4.43 -6.25
C ALA A 67 10.73 -3.91 -7.47
N ALA A 68 10.16 -2.91 -8.14
CA ALA A 68 10.85 -2.18 -9.21
C ALA A 68 12.03 -1.36 -8.69
N TRP A 69 11.98 -0.95 -7.42
CA TRP A 69 13.03 -0.21 -6.74
C TRP A 69 13.89 -1.13 -5.87
N THR A 70 15.16 -0.77 -5.74
CA THR A 70 16.03 -1.38 -4.72
C THR A 70 15.50 -1.11 -3.32
N LEU A 71 15.97 -1.87 -2.31
CA LEU A 71 15.60 -1.60 -0.91
C LEU A 71 15.94 -0.14 -0.52
N PRO A 72 17.16 0.39 -0.75
CA PRO A 72 17.47 1.78 -0.41
C PRO A 72 16.55 2.82 -1.06
N GLN A 73 16.21 2.65 -2.35
CA GLN A 73 15.26 3.54 -3.03
C GLN A 73 13.86 3.46 -2.40
N THR A 74 13.39 2.26 -2.07
CA THR A 74 12.11 2.07 -1.39
C THR A 74 12.10 2.76 -0.02
N LEU A 75 13.20 2.64 0.74
CA LEU A 75 13.33 3.30 2.05
C LEU A 75 13.34 4.83 1.92
N ASP A 76 14.02 5.38 0.91
CA ASP A 76 14.00 6.81 0.60
C ASP A 76 12.60 7.29 0.24
N HIS A 77 11.85 6.54 -0.57
CA HIS A 77 10.47 6.85 -0.92
C HIS A 77 9.54 6.87 0.31
N CYS A 78 9.63 5.84 1.16
CA CYS A 78 8.89 5.80 2.41
C CYS A 78 9.27 6.99 3.32
N ALA A 79 10.55 7.36 3.37
CA ALA A 79 11.01 8.51 4.14
C ALA A 79 10.44 9.82 3.58
N GLN A 80 10.45 10.03 2.26
CA GLN A 80 9.84 11.21 1.62
C GLN A 80 8.37 11.37 2.01
N SER A 81 7.58 10.28 2.00
CA SER A 81 6.16 10.33 2.40
C SER A 81 5.97 10.86 3.82
N ILE A 82 6.79 10.36 4.76
CA ILE A 82 6.75 10.80 6.17
C ILE A 82 7.26 12.24 6.30
N GLU A 83 8.38 12.58 5.67
CA GLU A 83 8.97 13.93 5.67
C GLU A 83 7.98 14.98 5.12
N PHE A 84 7.22 14.66 4.08
CA PHE A 84 6.23 15.57 3.51
C PHE A 84 4.95 15.69 4.34
N SER A 85 4.65 14.76 5.24
CA SER A 85 3.61 14.99 6.26
C SER A 85 4.01 16.09 7.26
N LEU A 86 5.31 16.33 7.42
CA LEU A 86 5.86 17.37 8.30
C LEU A 86 6.07 18.69 7.56
N THR A 87 6.61 18.62 6.34
CA THR A 87 7.08 19.80 5.59
C THR A 87 6.12 20.26 4.50
N GLY A 88 5.27 19.35 4.01
CA GLY A 88 4.26 19.60 2.98
C GLY A 88 4.61 18.89 1.67
N PHE A 89 3.60 18.26 1.06
CA PHE A 89 3.78 17.60 -0.23
C PHE A 89 3.95 18.62 -1.38
N PRO A 90 4.87 18.38 -2.33
CA PRO A 90 5.24 19.38 -3.34
C PRO A 90 4.18 19.60 -4.43
N SER A 91 3.37 18.59 -4.75
CA SER A 91 2.30 18.70 -5.76
C SER A 91 1.00 18.04 -5.28
N PRO A 92 0.24 18.70 -4.37
CA PRO A 92 -1.03 18.17 -3.89
C PRO A 92 -2.10 18.09 -4.99
N LYS A 93 -3.01 17.13 -4.87
CA LYS A 93 -4.27 17.09 -5.64
C LYS A 93 -5.17 18.26 -5.21
N SER A 94 -6.19 18.56 -6.01
CA SER A 94 -7.11 19.66 -5.70
C SER A 94 -7.85 19.43 -4.37
N PRO A 95 -8.26 20.51 -3.66
CA PRO A 95 -9.04 20.38 -2.42
C PRO A 95 -10.33 19.58 -2.60
N ILE A 96 -10.99 19.70 -3.77
CA ILE A 96 -12.20 18.92 -4.09
C ILE A 96 -11.88 17.42 -4.11
N PHE A 97 -10.77 17.02 -4.75
CA PHE A 97 -10.37 15.61 -4.80
C PHE A 97 -10.06 15.08 -3.39
N GLN A 98 -9.28 15.85 -2.62
CA GLN A 98 -8.88 15.49 -1.26
C GLN A 98 -10.10 15.28 -0.35
N ASN A 99 -11.08 16.18 -0.42
CA ASN A 99 -12.30 16.12 0.39
C ASN A 99 -13.36 15.11 -0.12
N THR A 100 -13.11 14.42 -1.24
CA THR A 100 -14.06 13.45 -1.82
C THR A 100 -13.41 12.08 -2.01
N VAL A 101 -12.87 11.81 -3.21
CA VAL A 101 -12.26 10.52 -3.58
C VAL A 101 -11.07 10.19 -2.68
N GLY A 102 -10.25 11.18 -2.36
CA GLY A 102 -9.11 11.04 -1.46
C GLY A 102 -9.50 10.57 -0.06
N ALA A 103 -10.37 11.33 0.61
CA ALA A 103 -10.89 10.98 1.93
C ALA A 103 -11.63 9.63 1.93
N ALA A 104 -12.40 9.31 0.88
CA ALA A 104 -13.08 8.02 0.76
C ALA A 104 -12.08 6.86 0.63
N ALA A 105 -11.04 7.01 -0.20
CA ALA A 105 -9.98 6.01 -0.34
C ALA A 105 -9.27 5.76 0.99
N PHE A 106 -8.90 6.82 1.71
CA PHE A 106 -8.28 6.69 3.02
C PHE A 106 -9.17 5.96 4.03
N LYS A 107 -10.47 6.27 4.09
CA LYS A 107 -11.43 5.55 4.95
C LYS A 107 -11.50 4.06 4.63
N VAL A 108 -11.52 3.70 3.35
CA VAL A 108 -11.53 2.29 2.91
C VAL A 108 -10.24 1.58 3.33
N PHE A 109 -9.09 2.20 3.10
CA PHE A 109 -7.80 1.61 3.50
C PHE A 109 -7.68 1.45 5.01
N SER A 110 -8.07 2.49 5.76
CA SER A 110 -8.03 2.49 7.22
C SER A 110 -8.95 1.43 7.82
N TRP A 111 -10.17 1.28 7.27
CA TRP A 111 -11.09 0.20 7.67
C TRP A 111 -10.52 -1.20 7.40
N ARG A 112 -9.79 -1.37 6.28
CA ARG A 112 -9.13 -2.63 5.93
C ARG A 112 -7.82 -2.87 6.69
N GLY A 113 -7.25 -1.84 7.31
CA GLY A 113 -5.89 -1.85 7.87
C GLY A 113 -4.79 -2.05 6.81
N LYS A 114 -5.11 -1.88 5.53
CA LYS A 114 -4.15 -2.07 4.42
C LYS A 114 -4.46 -1.10 3.28
N MET A 115 -3.42 -0.45 2.78
CA MET A 115 -3.46 0.28 1.51
C MET A 115 -2.75 -0.53 0.41
N SER A 116 -3.04 -0.20 -0.84
CA SER A 116 -2.28 -0.66 -1.99
C SER A 116 -2.24 0.46 -3.01
N HIS A 117 -1.08 0.66 -3.60
CA HIS A 117 -0.80 1.60 -4.69
C HIS A 117 0.36 1.02 -5.51
N ASP A 118 0.63 1.61 -6.67
CA ASP A 118 1.72 1.17 -7.54
C ASP A 118 3.06 1.40 -6.83
N LEU A 119 3.80 0.31 -6.59
CA LEU A 119 5.08 0.36 -5.87
C LEU A 119 6.19 1.07 -6.65
N ALA A 120 5.97 1.40 -7.92
CA ALA A 120 6.88 2.18 -8.76
C ALA A 120 6.41 3.63 -8.97
N GLU A 121 5.31 4.07 -8.34
CA GLU A 121 4.80 5.43 -8.48
C GLU A 121 5.53 6.41 -7.54
N PRO A 122 6.29 7.39 -8.05
CA PRO A 122 6.91 8.41 -7.22
C PRO A 122 5.86 9.35 -6.62
N ILE A 123 6.17 9.96 -5.48
CA ILE A 123 5.34 11.02 -4.92
C ILE A 123 5.33 12.20 -5.90
N PRO A 124 4.16 12.72 -6.31
CA PRO A 124 4.07 13.80 -7.29
C PRO A 124 4.89 15.03 -6.87
N GLY A 125 5.86 15.41 -7.72
CA GLY A 125 6.74 16.57 -7.50
C GLY A 125 7.89 16.35 -6.51
N ALA A 126 8.04 15.15 -5.93
CA ALA A 126 9.16 14.84 -5.04
C ALA A 126 10.47 14.70 -5.83
N PRO A 127 11.64 14.91 -5.19
CA PRO A 127 12.93 14.58 -5.78
C PRO A 127 12.98 13.12 -6.25
N ALA A 128 13.61 12.88 -7.41
CA ALA A 128 13.77 11.53 -7.95
C ALA A 128 14.58 10.64 -7.00
N LEU A 129 14.24 9.35 -6.97
CA LEU A 129 14.93 8.35 -6.16
C LEU A 129 16.24 7.94 -6.85
N ASP A 130 17.35 7.99 -6.12
CA ASP A 130 18.66 7.62 -6.64
C ASP A 130 18.88 6.09 -6.56
N ALA A 131 19.18 5.46 -7.69
CA ALA A 131 19.51 4.03 -7.73
C ALA A 131 20.86 3.70 -7.05
N GLY A 132 21.72 4.71 -6.87
CA GLY A 132 22.98 4.61 -6.16
C GLY A 132 22.90 4.88 -4.66
N THR A 133 21.69 5.09 -4.08
CA THR A 133 21.55 5.38 -2.65
C THR A 133 22.24 4.32 -1.79
N ASN A 134 23.11 4.78 -0.88
CA ASN A 134 23.75 3.93 0.10
C ASN A 134 22.74 3.35 1.10
N SER A 135 22.74 2.03 1.30
CA SER A 135 21.80 1.34 2.19
C SER A 135 21.81 1.85 3.63
N VAL A 136 22.98 2.15 4.21
CA VAL A 136 23.08 2.65 5.59
C VAL A 136 22.45 4.04 5.70
N ALA A 137 22.68 4.90 4.71
CA ALA A 137 22.09 6.24 4.67
C ALA A 137 20.56 6.19 4.54
N ALA A 138 20.03 5.32 3.67
CA ALA A 138 18.58 5.15 3.47
C ALA A 138 17.87 4.65 4.74
N VAL A 139 18.46 3.66 5.43
CA VAL A 139 17.97 3.15 6.71
C VAL A 139 17.96 4.27 7.76
N ALA A 140 19.07 5.00 7.89
CA ALA A 140 19.18 6.10 8.85
C ALA A 140 18.16 7.22 8.55
N ARG A 141 17.90 7.49 7.26
CA ARG A 141 16.89 8.47 6.84
C ARG A 141 15.48 8.04 7.22
N LEU A 142 15.07 6.82 6.90
CA LEU A 142 13.73 6.35 7.25
C LEU A 142 13.51 6.34 8.76
N GLN A 143 14.49 5.85 9.53
CA GLN A 143 14.42 5.87 10.99
C GLN A 143 14.32 7.29 11.56
N ARG A 144 15.05 8.25 10.97
CA ARG A 144 14.96 9.66 11.37
C ARG A 144 13.59 10.24 11.06
N ALA A 145 13.07 10.03 9.85
CA ALA A 145 11.74 10.51 9.47
C ALA A 145 10.64 9.98 10.42
N ILE A 146 10.70 8.69 10.76
CA ILE A 146 9.78 8.08 11.74
C ILE A 146 9.91 8.75 13.11
N ARG A 147 11.14 8.93 13.63
CA ARG A 147 11.36 9.58 14.92
C ARG A 147 10.86 11.03 14.95
N GLU A 148 11.12 11.80 13.89
CA GLU A 148 10.68 13.18 13.76
C GLU A 148 9.14 13.28 13.72
N PHE A 149 8.49 12.39 12.96
CA PHE A 149 7.03 12.30 12.92
C PHE A 149 6.44 11.92 14.30
N GLN A 150 6.98 10.90 14.95
CA GLN A 150 6.53 10.47 16.28
C GLN A 150 6.73 11.57 17.34
N GLY A 151 7.85 12.30 17.29
CA GLY A 151 8.17 13.39 18.20
C GLY A 151 7.44 14.72 17.90
N THR A 152 6.82 14.86 16.73
CA THR A 152 6.19 16.12 16.32
C THR A 152 4.95 16.44 17.15
N THR A 153 4.89 17.66 17.67
CA THR A 153 3.71 18.25 18.34
C THR A 153 3.10 19.40 17.54
N VAL A 154 3.77 19.85 16.48
CA VAL A 154 3.25 20.87 15.57
C VAL A 154 2.19 20.26 14.63
N PRO A 155 1.23 21.07 14.13
CA PRO A 155 0.28 20.60 13.13
C PRO A 155 0.97 20.01 11.90
N LEU A 156 0.50 18.84 11.47
CA LEU A 156 0.95 18.18 10.24
C LEU A 156 0.41 18.92 9.02
N ARG A 157 1.09 18.77 7.88
CA ARG A 157 0.66 19.32 6.60
C ARG A 157 -0.36 18.37 5.95
N PRO A 158 -1.26 18.84 5.07
CA PRO A 158 -2.24 17.98 4.42
C PRO A 158 -1.58 16.92 3.53
N HIS A 159 -2.17 15.73 3.45
CA HIS A 159 -1.70 14.66 2.57
C HIS A 159 -2.04 15.00 1.12
N PHE A 160 -1.10 14.78 0.20
CA PHE A 160 -1.27 15.19 -1.21
C PHE A 160 -2.57 14.65 -1.84
N ALA A 161 -3.00 13.46 -1.45
CA ALA A 161 -4.22 12.82 -1.95
C ALA A 161 -5.38 12.80 -0.94
N TYR A 162 -5.11 12.72 0.37
CA TYR A 162 -6.16 12.45 1.37
C TYR A 162 -6.65 13.71 2.09
N GLY A 163 -5.97 14.84 1.89
CA GLY A 163 -6.28 16.09 2.61
C GLY A 163 -5.80 16.06 4.05
N ASP A 164 -6.48 16.79 4.92
CA ASP A 164 -6.14 16.87 6.34
C ASP A 164 -6.35 15.52 7.02
N LEU A 165 -5.31 15.07 7.73
CA LEU A 165 -5.35 13.89 8.58
C LEU A 165 -4.87 14.27 9.98
N SER A 166 -5.51 13.71 11.00
CA SER A 166 -5.00 13.75 12.37
C SER A 166 -3.69 12.97 12.49
N LYS A 167 -2.93 13.20 13.57
CA LYS A 167 -1.68 12.46 13.81
C LYS A 167 -1.87 10.92 13.85
N PRO A 168 -2.90 10.36 14.52
CA PRO A 168 -3.16 8.92 14.47
C PRO A 168 -3.52 8.41 13.07
N GLU A 169 -4.31 9.18 12.30
CA GLU A 169 -4.65 8.81 10.92
C GLU A 169 -3.41 8.82 10.02
N TYR A 170 -2.52 9.80 10.20
CA TYR A 170 -1.23 9.82 9.51
C TYR A 170 -0.33 8.65 9.90
N GLU A 171 -0.27 8.29 11.19
CA GLU A 171 0.50 7.13 11.63
C GLU A 171 -0.02 5.85 10.99
N GLN A 172 -1.35 5.70 10.91
CA GLN A 172 -1.98 4.57 10.23
C GLN A 172 -1.67 4.59 8.72
N ALA A 173 -1.77 5.74 8.06
CA ALA A 173 -1.43 5.89 6.64
C ALA A 173 0.02 5.48 6.35
N HIS A 174 0.97 5.97 7.15
CA HIS A 174 2.38 5.65 7.02
C HIS A 174 2.65 4.17 7.31
N ALA A 175 2.06 3.60 8.36
CA ALA A 175 2.21 2.19 8.67
C ALA A 175 1.72 1.29 7.52
N MET A 176 0.52 1.57 6.98
CA MET A 176 0.00 0.84 5.82
C MET A 176 0.87 1.02 4.57
N HIS A 177 1.40 2.23 4.33
CA HIS A 177 2.30 2.52 3.20
C HIS A 177 3.58 1.70 3.27
N LEU A 178 4.26 1.74 4.43
CA LEU A 178 5.48 0.97 4.66
C LEU A 178 5.21 -0.54 4.57
N ALA A 179 4.08 -1.02 5.09
CA ALA A 179 3.69 -2.42 4.96
C ALA A 179 3.54 -2.84 3.49
N ASN A 180 2.87 -2.03 2.67
CA ASN A 180 2.68 -2.31 1.25
C ASN A 180 4.03 -2.40 0.51
N HIS A 181 4.96 -1.48 0.76
CA HIS A 181 6.29 -1.52 0.15
C HIS A 181 7.15 -2.68 0.66
N PHE A 182 7.16 -2.93 1.97
CA PHE A 182 8.03 -3.96 2.57
C PHE A 182 7.58 -5.37 2.22
N SER A 183 6.31 -5.54 1.84
CA SER A 183 5.80 -6.85 1.43
C SER A 183 6.42 -7.37 0.13
N ALA A 184 7.05 -6.49 -0.67
CA ALA A 184 7.77 -6.87 -1.88
C ALA A 184 9.18 -7.44 -1.62
N PHE A 185 9.65 -7.43 -0.37
CA PHE A 185 10.98 -7.90 0.03
C PHE A 185 10.87 -9.11 0.97
N GLU A 186 11.60 -10.17 0.68
CA GLU A 186 11.69 -11.38 1.51
C GLU A 186 13.13 -11.73 1.87
N VAL A 187 13.35 -12.12 3.12
CA VAL A 187 14.65 -12.58 3.61
C VAL A 187 14.82 -14.04 3.23
N GLN A 188 15.91 -14.35 2.53
CA GLN A 188 16.28 -15.74 2.30
C GLN A 188 17.10 -16.26 3.48
N LEU A 189 16.64 -17.35 4.09
CA LEU A 189 17.44 -18.13 5.00
C LEU A 189 18.46 -18.94 4.19
N SER A 190 19.72 -18.88 4.60
CA SER A 190 20.75 -19.80 4.08
C SER A 190 20.45 -21.19 4.67
N THR A 191 20.04 -22.13 3.81
CA THR A 191 20.05 -23.57 4.11
C THR A 191 21.46 -24.10 4.21
#